data_AF-A0A7S1LB22-F1
#
_entry.id   AF-A0A7S1LB22-F1
#
_cell.length_a   1.000
_cell.length_b   1.000
_cell.length_c   1.000
_cell.angle_alpha   90.00
_cell.angle_beta   90.00
_cell.angle_gamma   90.00
#
_symmetry.space_group_name_H-M   'P 1'
#
loop_
_entity.id
_entity.type
_entity.pdbx_description
1 polymer ?
#
loop_
_entity_poly.entity_id
_entity_poly.type
_entity_poly.pdbx_seq_one_letter_code
_entity_poly.pdbx_strand_id
1 'polypeptide(L)'
;GALPSHYEVRTSDSPGDQLPDEVTWEPPEGEFAAHSSTKIAFSFKPTAVGSFATSITLAHGPIGGTDLAEEQTVMVKGESLDVPIHAEKDTYDLKTCIYGHIFRESVVIRNRQSVAMKIQVERPKQLPDELQFNPTLAYVQGHGEQA
;
A
#
# COMPACT_ATOMS: atom_id res chain seq x y z
N GLY A 1 30.27 17.79 -24.76
CA GLY A 1 29.16 17.63 -23.80
C GLY A 1 29.52 16.53 -22.84
N ALA A 2 29.13 16.62 -21.57
CA ALA A 2 29.31 15.51 -20.64
C ALA A 2 28.51 14.30 -21.14
N LEU A 3 29.09 13.10 -21.06
CA LEU A 3 28.40 11.87 -21.41
C LEU A 3 27.24 11.66 -20.42
N PRO A 4 26.08 11.15 -20.87
CA PRO A 4 25.00 10.80 -19.97
C PRO A 4 25.47 9.74 -18.97
N SER A 5 25.03 9.89 -17.72
CA SER A 5 25.33 8.92 -16.67
C SER A 5 24.30 7.80 -16.74
N HIS A 6 24.80 6.56 -16.78
CA HIS A 6 23.96 5.38 -16.67
C HIS A 6 23.71 5.08 -15.21
N TYR A 7 22.51 4.60 -14.88
CA TYR A 7 22.19 4.08 -13.56
C TYR A 7 21.55 2.70 -13.66
N GLU A 8 21.79 1.89 -12.64
CA GLU A 8 21.17 0.58 -12.45
C GLU A 8 20.72 0.44 -11.00
N VAL A 9 19.53 -0.12 -10.80
CA VAL A 9 18.94 -0.36 -9.50
C VAL A 9 19.05 -1.84 -9.17
N ARG A 10 19.75 -2.17 -8.08
CA ARG A 10 19.98 -3.55 -7.65
C ARG A 10 19.54 -3.75 -6.19
N THR A 11 19.17 -4.96 -5.83
CA THR A 11 19.02 -5.33 -4.42
C THR A 11 20.39 -5.49 -3.77
N SER A 12 20.55 -5.02 -2.54
CA SER A 12 21.77 -5.22 -1.74
C SER A 12 21.61 -6.27 -0.64
N ASP A 13 20.47 -6.97 -0.61
CA ASP A 13 20.16 -7.99 0.40
C ASP A 13 20.76 -9.36 0.04
N SER A 14 21.07 -10.16 1.06
CA SER A 14 21.67 -11.49 0.90
C SER A 14 20.63 -12.53 0.44
N PRO A 15 21.03 -13.60 -0.29
CA PRO A 15 20.11 -14.66 -0.69
C PRO A 15 19.55 -15.37 0.57
N GLY A 16 18.32 -15.03 0.95
CA GLY A 16 17.66 -15.51 2.16
C GLY A 16 16.58 -14.57 2.71
N ASP A 17 16.61 -13.27 2.36
CA ASP A 17 15.55 -12.33 2.72
C ASP A 17 14.33 -12.49 1.79
N GLN A 18 13.12 -12.62 2.37
CA GLN A 18 11.85 -12.86 1.64
C GLN A 18 11.25 -11.59 0.98
N LEU A 19 11.92 -10.47 1.18
CA LEU A 19 11.49 -9.11 0.86
C LEU A 19 11.72 -8.64 -0.59
N PRO A 20 12.78 -9.09 -1.30
CA PRO A 20 13.03 -8.70 -2.69
C PRO A 20 11.90 -9.03 -3.65
N ASP A 21 11.09 -10.05 -3.36
CA ASP A 21 10.01 -10.50 -4.24
C ASP A 21 8.73 -9.64 -4.11
N GLU A 22 8.63 -8.85 -3.04
CA GLU A 22 7.43 -8.04 -2.74
C GLU A 22 7.58 -6.58 -3.15
N VAL A 23 8.80 -6.13 -3.47
CA VAL A 23 9.08 -4.77 -3.93
C VAL A 23 9.57 -4.79 -5.37
N THR A 24 8.82 -4.19 -6.28
CA THR A 24 9.23 -4.01 -7.68
C THR A 24 9.51 -2.53 -7.96
N TRP A 25 10.36 -2.26 -8.95
CA TRP A 25 10.63 -0.89 -9.40
C TRP A 25 10.71 -0.77 -10.90
N GLU A 26 10.30 0.39 -11.41
CA GLU A 26 10.33 0.70 -12.83
C GLU A 26 10.76 2.16 -13.06
N PRO A 27 11.70 2.44 -13.98
CA PRO A 27 12.50 1.46 -14.75
C PRO A 27 13.68 0.89 -13.91
N PRO A 28 14.19 -0.33 -14.24
CA PRO A 28 15.28 -0.98 -13.50
C PRO A 28 16.66 -0.38 -13.77
N GLU A 29 16.85 0.20 -14.95
CA GLU A 29 18.05 0.89 -15.38
C GLU A 29 17.68 2.05 -16.30
N GLY A 30 18.62 2.93 -16.58
CA GLY A 30 18.42 4.01 -17.54
C GLY A 30 19.57 5.00 -17.58
N GLU A 31 19.35 6.09 -18.29
CA GLU A 31 20.30 7.20 -18.41
C GLU A 31 19.65 8.49 -17.92
N PHE A 32 20.46 9.39 -17.34
CA PHE A 32 20.07 10.77 -17.11
C PHE A 32 21.07 11.73 -17.75
N ALA A 33 20.54 12.68 -18.51
CA ALA A 33 21.31 13.76 -19.10
C ALA A 33 21.71 14.79 -18.06
N ALA A 34 22.70 15.63 -18.38
CA ALA A 34 23.09 16.75 -17.54
C ALA A 34 21.89 17.67 -17.25
N HIS A 35 21.72 18.06 -15.98
CA HIS A 35 20.60 18.88 -15.51
C HIS A 35 19.21 18.29 -15.75
N SER A 36 19.09 16.96 -15.85
CA SER A 36 17.80 16.27 -15.94
C SER A 36 17.47 15.46 -14.68
N SER A 37 16.24 14.94 -14.62
CA SER A 37 15.76 14.11 -13.52
C SER A 37 14.99 12.93 -14.06
N THR A 38 15.24 11.74 -13.50
CA THR A 38 14.49 10.51 -13.80
C THR A 38 13.74 10.06 -12.55
N LYS A 39 12.51 9.58 -12.72
CA LYS A 39 11.70 9.04 -11.63
C LYS A 39 11.73 7.52 -11.70
N ILE A 40 12.10 6.89 -10.60
CA ILE A 40 12.01 5.45 -10.41
C ILE A 40 10.85 5.22 -9.45
N ALA A 41 9.81 4.52 -9.91
CA ALA A 41 8.64 4.20 -9.10
C ALA A 41 8.87 2.87 -8.38
N PHE A 42 8.50 2.80 -7.10
CA PHE A 42 8.54 1.58 -6.30
C PHE A 42 7.12 1.11 -6.00
N SER A 43 6.85 -0.18 -6.17
CA SER A 43 5.58 -0.82 -5.83
C SER A 43 5.82 -1.91 -4.78
N PHE A 44 5.05 -1.88 -3.70
CA PHE A 44 5.14 -2.86 -2.62
C PHE A 44 3.84 -3.68 -2.56
N LYS A 45 3.97 -5.01 -2.68
CA LYS A 45 2.87 -5.96 -2.65
C LYS A 45 3.17 -7.07 -1.64
N PRO A 46 2.87 -6.86 -0.35
CA PRO A 46 3.15 -7.85 0.68
C PRO A 46 2.28 -9.09 0.55
N THR A 47 2.87 -10.26 0.78
CA THR A 47 2.20 -11.56 0.83
C THR A 47 1.99 -12.06 2.26
N ALA A 48 2.74 -11.50 3.22
CA ALA A 48 2.63 -11.76 4.64
C ALA A 48 2.34 -10.47 5.43
N VAL A 49 1.95 -10.64 6.69
CA VAL A 49 1.70 -9.56 7.65
C VAL A 49 2.99 -9.33 8.43
N GLY A 50 3.39 -8.08 8.59
CA GLY A 50 4.62 -7.72 9.28
C GLY A 50 5.21 -6.40 8.82
N SER A 51 6.35 -6.05 9.42
CA SER A 51 7.20 -4.95 8.97
C SER A 51 8.31 -5.50 8.11
N PHE A 52 8.55 -4.84 6.99
CA PHE A 52 9.44 -5.26 5.94
C PHE A 52 10.43 -4.14 5.64
N ALA A 53 11.71 -4.47 5.49
CA ALA A 53 12.73 -3.49 5.12
C ALA A 53 13.74 -4.12 4.17
N THR A 54 14.00 -3.47 3.04
CA THR A 54 15.00 -3.89 2.06
C THR A 54 15.94 -2.74 1.75
N SER A 55 17.17 -3.07 1.39
CA SER A 55 18.14 -2.11 0.89
C SER A 55 18.29 -2.25 -0.62
N ILE A 56 18.22 -1.12 -1.31
CA ILE A 56 18.36 -1.02 -2.75
C ILE A 56 19.57 -0.14 -3.03
N THR A 57 20.48 -0.62 -3.87
CA THR A 57 21.64 0.14 -4.32
C THR A 57 21.37 0.71 -5.69
N LEU A 58 21.47 2.04 -5.79
CA LEU A 58 21.53 2.78 -7.04
C LEU A 58 23.00 2.95 -7.42
N ALA A 59 23.48 2.17 -8.39
CA ALA A 59 24.80 2.36 -8.97
C ALA A 59 24.69 3.34 -10.13
N HIS A 60 25.50 4.39 -10.16
CA HIS A 60 25.55 5.33 -11.28
C HIS A 60 26.98 5.71 -11.67
N GLY A 61 27.22 5.88 -12.97
CA GLY A 61 28.54 6.23 -13.46
C GLY A 61 28.59 6.43 -14.98
N PRO A 62 29.75 6.88 -15.50
CA PRO A 62 29.96 7.01 -16.93
C PRO A 62 30.05 5.64 -17.61
N ILE A 63 29.45 5.52 -18.79
CA ILE A 63 29.48 4.30 -19.61
C ILE A 63 30.93 3.95 -19.96
N GLY A 64 31.39 2.75 -19.58
CA GLY A 64 32.73 2.23 -19.92
C GLY A 64 33.86 2.64 -18.97
N GLY A 65 33.58 3.38 -17.88
CA GLY A 65 34.56 3.74 -16.86
C GLY A 65 34.16 3.22 -15.48
N THR A 66 34.67 2.05 -15.09
CA THR A 66 34.36 1.42 -13.79
C THR A 66 34.90 2.18 -12.58
N ASP A 67 35.92 3.01 -12.78
CA ASP A 67 36.66 3.68 -11.70
C ASP A 67 35.94 4.92 -11.14
N LEU A 68 34.85 5.33 -11.77
CA LEU A 68 34.04 6.50 -11.42
C LEU A 68 32.59 6.15 -11.08
N ALA A 69 32.29 4.86 -10.90
CA ALA A 69 30.98 4.42 -10.45
C ALA A 69 30.79 4.77 -8.97
N GLU A 70 29.71 5.49 -8.68
CA GLU A 70 29.26 5.76 -7.32
C GLU A 70 28.03 4.92 -7.01
N GLU A 71 27.92 4.48 -5.76
CA GLU A 71 26.78 3.70 -5.28
C GLU A 71 26.07 4.49 -4.18
N GLN A 72 24.76 4.62 -4.32
CA GLN A 72 23.89 5.20 -3.31
C GLN A 72 22.90 4.15 -2.82
N THR A 73 22.97 3.82 -1.54
CA THR A 73 22.02 2.90 -0.91
C THR A 73 20.78 3.65 -0.42
N VAL A 74 19.61 3.13 -0.77
CA VAL A 74 18.30 3.59 -0.33
C VAL A 74 17.63 2.48 0.46
N MET A 75 17.16 2.79 1.66
CA MET A 75 16.39 1.86 2.48
C MET A 75 14.90 2.03 2.20
N VAL A 76 14.25 0.95 1.76
CA VAL A 76 12.81 0.89 1.55
C VAL A 76 12.18 0.16 2.72
N LYS A 77 11.18 0.76 3.36
CA LYS A 77 10.43 0.15 4.45
C LYS A 77 8.96 0.05 4.06
N GLY A 78 8.36 -1.10 4.28
CA GLY A 78 6.94 -1.38 4.07
C GLY A 78 6.34 -2.02 5.30
N GLU A 79 5.07 -1.76 5.57
CA GLU A 79 4.32 -2.43 6.63
C GLU A 79 3.05 -3.03 6.03
N SER A 80 2.80 -4.29 6.37
CA SER A 80 1.57 -5.01 6.06
C SER A 80 0.89 -5.34 7.37
N LEU A 81 -0.35 -4.89 7.53
CA LEU A 81 -1.15 -5.20 8.70
C LEU A 81 -2.30 -6.12 8.28
N ASP A 82 -2.47 -7.23 9.00
CA ASP A 82 -3.74 -7.97 8.93
C ASP A 82 -4.81 -7.06 9.52
N VAL A 83 -5.73 -6.57 8.69
CA VAL A 83 -6.85 -5.76 9.18
C VAL A 83 -7.90 -6.73 9.72
N PRO A 84 -8.01 -6.89 11.05
CA PRO A 84 -8.80 -7.97 11.63
C PRO A 84 -10.31 -7.78 11.47
N ILE A 85 -10.71 -6.50 11.36
CA ILE A 85 -12.07 -6.04 11.15
C ILE A 85 -12.25 -5.75 9.66
N HIS A 86 -13.20 -6.43 9.02
CA HIS A 86 -13.49 -6.23 7.61
C HIS A 86 -15.00 -6.28 7.37
N ALA A 87 -15.46 -5.59 6.32
CA ALA A 87 -16.82 -5.76 5.84
C ALA A 87 -16.96 -7.10 5.12
N GLU A 88 -18.15 -7.70 5.17
CA GLU A 88 -18.47 -8.89 4.39
C GLU A 88 -18.41 -8.64 2.88
N LYS A 89 -18.75 -7.41 2.46
CA LYS A 89 -18.79 -6.98 1.06
C LYS A 89 -17.97 -5.71 0.88
N ASP A 90 -17.22 -5.64 -0.22
CA ASP A 90 -16.47 -4.44 -0.60
C ASP A 90 -17.38 -3.35 -1.20
N THR A 91 -18.57 -3.72 -1.68
CA THR A 91 -19.51 -2.81 -2.33
C THR A 91 -20.94 -3.14 -1.94
N TYR A 92 -21.69 -2.10 -1.57
CA TYR A 92 -23.10 -2.15 -1.25
C TYR A 92 -23.86 -1.31 -2.27
N ASP A 93 -24.66 -1.97 -3.11
CA ASP A 93 -25.46 -1.32 -4.16
C ASP A 93 -26.90 -1.14 -3.68
N LEU A 94 -27.26 0.10 -3.31
CA LEU A 94 -28.61 0.48 -2.89
C LEU A 94 -29.63 0.56 -4.05
N LYS A 95 -29.21 0.26 -5.29
CA LYS A 95 -30.01 0.36 -6.50
C LYS A 95 -30.57 1.78 -6.68
N THR A 96 -31.75 1.91 -7.28
CA THR A 96 -32.40 3.20 -7.52
C THR A 96 -33.11 3.69 -6.27
N CYS A 97 -32.55 4.70 -5.62
CA CYS A 97 -33.19 5.41 -4.51
C CYS A 97 -34.21 6.44 -5.04
N ILE A 98 -35.46 6.36 -4.56
CA ILE A 98 -36.54 7.30 -4.91
C ILE A 98 -36.59 8.44 -3.89
N TYR A 99 -36.76 9.68 -4.37
CA TYR A 99 -36.89 10.85 -3.51
C TYR A 99 -38.04 10.71 -2.50
N GLY A 100 -37.80 11.10 -1.24
CA GLY A 100 -38.76 11.01 -0.15
C GLY A 100 -38.90 9.64 0.50
N HIS A 101 -38.17 8.62 0.00
CA HIS A 101 -38.13 7.28 0.59
C HIS A 101 -36.81 7.00 1.29
N ILE A 102 -36.88 6.21 2.37
CA ILE A 102 -35.71 5.75 3.12
C ILE A 102 -35.39 4.32 2.69
N PHE A 103 -34.17 4.12 2.19
CA PHE A 103 -33.62 2.80 1.86
C PHE A 103 -32.62 2.40 2.94
N ARG A 104 -32.59 1.12 3.30
CA ARG A 104 -31.70 0.57 4.32
C ARG A 104 -31.06 -0.71 3.82
N GLU A 105 -29.79 -0.87 4.12
CA GLU A 105 -29.01 -2.08 3.85
C GLU A 105 -28.14 -2.36 5.08
N SER A 106 -27.89 -3.65 5.34
CA SER A 106 -27.09 -4.11 6.47
C SER A 106 -25.64 -4.27 6.05
N VAL A 107 -24.75 -3.51 6.70
CA VAL A 107 -23.30 -3.64 6.50
C VAL A 107 -22.77 -4.59 7.56
N VAL A 108 -22.56 -5.85 7.19
CA VAL A 108 -22.01 -6.86 8.11
C VAL A 108 -20.51 -6.67 8.25
N ILE A 109 -20.06 -6.41 9.47
CA ILE A 109 -18.65 -6.32 9.85
C ILE A 109 -18.25 -7.60 10.58
N ARG A 110 -17.14 -8.21 10.17
CA ARG A 110 -16.60 -9.45 10.74
C ARG A 110 -15.28 -9.22 11.42
N ASN A 111 -15.09 -9.93 12.53
CA ASN A 111 -13.83 -9.96 13.26
C ASN A 111 -13.18 -11.34 13.13
N ARG A 112 -11.99 -11.39 12.52
CA ARG A 112 -11.24 -12.66 12.36
C ARG A 112 -10.41 -13.04 13.58
N GLN A 113 -10.20 -12.11 14.51
CA GLN A 113 -9.39 -12.32 15.71
C GLN A 113 -10.19 -12.99 16.81
N SER A 114 -9.48 -13.57 17.78
CA SER A 114 -10.10 -14.21 18.96
C SER A 114 -10.57 -13.22 20.03
N VAL A 115 -10.16 -11.95 19.93
CA VAL A 115 -10.47 -10.89 20.90
C VAL A 115 -11.51 -9.93 20.32
N ALA A 116 -12.43 -9.45 21.17
CA ALA A 116 -13.42 -8.45 20.76
C ALA A 116 -12.75 -7.12 20.39
N MET A 117 -13.24 -6.48 19.33
CA MET A 117 -12.71 -5.20 18.85
C MET A 117 -13.80 -4.14 18.78
N LYS A 118 -13.43 -2.92 19.14
CA LYS A 118 -14.28 -1.74 19.03
C LYS A 118 -14.19 -1.19 17.61
N ILE A 119 -15.33 -0.97 16.98
CA ILE A 119 -15.43 -0.24 15.71
C ILE A 119 -16.08 1.12 15.94
N GLN A 120 -15.60 2.12 15.20
CA GLN A 120 -16.21 3.44 15.13
C GLN A 120 -16.34 3.83 13.67
N VAL A 121 -17.57 3.92 13.19
CA VAL A 121 -17.88 4.24 11.80
C VAL A 121 -17.92 5.76 11.65
N GLU A 122 -17.05 6.29 10.80
CA GLU A 122 -17.05 7.70 10.44
C GLU A 122 -18.01 7.96 9.28
N ARG A 123 -18.79 9.04 9.40
CA ARG A 123 -19.72 9.44 8.33
C ARG A 123 -18.97 10.21 7.24
N PRO A 124 -19.25 9.94 5.95
CA PRO A 124 -18.76 10.76 4.85
C PRO A 124 -19.21 12.22 5.03
N LYS A 125 -18.29 13.17 4.89
CA LYS A 125 -18.58 14.60 5.05
C LYS A 125 -19.45 15.15 3.91
N GLN A 126 -19.51 14.44 2.78
CA GLN A 126 -20.16 14.86 1.55
C GLN A 126 -21.68 14.67 1.56
N LEU A 127 -22.21 13.78 2.41
CA LEU A 127 -23.63 13.39 2.42
C LEU A 127 -24.15 13.23 3.87
N PRO A 128 -24.07 14.29 4.70
CA PRO A 128 -24.34 14.18 6.13
C PRO A 128 -25.78 13.81 6.47
N ASP A 129 -26.75 14.20 5.63
CA ASP A 129 -28.18 14.01 5.87
C ASP A 129 -28.77 12.88 5.02
N GLU A 130 -28.15 12.56 3.88
CA GLU A 130 -28.63 11.56 2.92
C GLU A 130 -28.13 10.14 3.23
N LEU A 131 -26.95 10.00 3.86
CA LEU A 131 -26.37 8.71 4.21
C LEU A 131 -26.08 8.62 5.71
N GLN A 132 -26.76 7.68 6.38
CA GLN A 132 -26.64 7.48 7.82
C GLN A 132 -26.21 6.05 8.13
N PHE A 133 -25.20 5.92 8.99
CA PHE A 133 -24.75 4.64 9.54
C PHE A 133 -25.25 4.50 10.97
N ASN A 134 -25.86 3.36 11.28
CA ASN A 134 -26.33 3.04 12.62
C ASN A 134 -26.10 1.55 12.90
N PRO A 135 -25.45 1.18 14.02
CA PRO A 135 -24.81 2.06 15.00
C PRO A 135 -23.48 2.65 14.48
N THR A 136 -23.06 3.82 14.99
CA THR A 136 -21.73 4.39 14.68
C THR A 136 -20.60 3.85 15.55
N LEU A 137 -20.93 3.12 16.61
CA LEU A 137 -19.98 2.50 17.52
C LEU A 137 -20.52 1.13 17.91
N ALA A 138 -19.69 0.11 17.76
CA ALA A 138 -20.05 -1.26 18.14
C ALA A 138 -18.83 -2.05 18.60
N TYR A 139 -19.07 -3.20 19.23
CA TYR A 139 -18.03 -4.15 19.62
C TYR A 139 -18.28 -5.46 18.90
N VAL A 140 -17.38 -5.85 18.00
CA VAL A 140 -17.46 -7.11 17.27
C VAL A 140 -16.70 -8.17 18.06
N GLN A 141 -17.42 -9.18 18.55
CA GLN A 141 -16.81 -10.27 19.33
C GLN A 141 -15.80 -11.05 18.49
N GLY A 142 -14.85 -11.71 19.16
CA GLY A 142 -13.85 -12.53 18.46
C GLY A 142 -14.51 -13.64 17.64
N HIS A 143 -14.05 -13.85 16.41
CA HIS A 143 -14.65 -14.74 15.41
C HIS A 143 -16.15 -14.49 15.14
N GLY A 144 -16.66 -13.33 15.55
CA GLY A 144 -18.06 -12.95 15.41
C GLY A 144 -18.30 -11.96 14.29
N GLU A 145 -19.57 -11.58 14.16
CA GLU A 145 -20.02 -10.57 13.22
C GLU A 145 -21.02 -9.61 13.87
N GLN A 146 -21.10 -8.40 13.32
CA GLN A 146 -22.04 -7.37 13.72
C GLN A 146 -22.68 -6.77 12.47
N ALA A 147 -24.00 -6.72 12.45
CA ALA A 147 -24.82 -6.08 11.43
C ALA A 147 -25.28 -4.68 11.88
#